data_AF-A0A7X4AES8-F1
#
_entry.id   AF-A0A7X4AES8-F1
#
_cell.length_a   1.000
_cell.length_b   1.000
_cell.length_c   1.000
_cell.angle_alpha   90.00
_cell.angle_beta   90.00
_cell.angle_gamma   90.00
#
_symmetry.space_group_name_H-M   'P 1'
#
loop_
_entity.id
_entity.type
_entity.pdbx_description
1 polymer ?
#
loop_
_entity_poly.entity_id
_entity_poly.type
_entity_poly.pdbx_seq_one_letter_code
_entity_poly.pdbx_strand_id
1 'polypeptide(L)'
;MFPDPKTGLYQMEWREDGRRLTRSLKHRDWRRAKRQADEFAAGYANPEPNGRKEAEPEPLTLGMLSDIYGEEVTPTKRPRSRYHDRAAMRMFLRFFARRRDPATFSQRDWDRFIRVRRAGRIGPSGKPVTNRMVQYDLTFLIAVFNWAARSRDEHGRPLLVSNPLKGLKMPKAKNPTRVNHAA
;
A
#
# COMPACT_ATOMS: atom_id res chain seq x y z
N MET A 1 -22.02 1.63 9.32
CA MET A 1 -21.16 0.45 9.08
C MET A 1 -21.79 -0.40 7.99
N PHE A 2 -21.04 -0.84 6.98
CA PHE A 2 -21.55 -1.64 5.87
C PHE A 2 -20.50 -2.66 5.41
N PRO A 3 -20.90 -3.83 4.90
CA PRO A 3 -19.97 -4.74 4.28
C PRO A 3 -19.49 -4.15 2.95
N ASP A 4 -18.19 -4.14 2.72
CA ASP A 4 -17.65 -3.81 1.40
C ASP A 4 -18.07 -4.91 0.41
N PRO A 5 -18.80 -4.58 -0.66
CA PRO A 5 -19.37 -5.56 -1.58
C PRO A 5 -18.33 -6.35 -2.38
N LYS A 6 -17.05 -5.92 -2.40
CA LYS A 6 -15.95 -6.62 -3.05
C LYS A 6 -15.16 -7.51 -2.09
N THR A 7 -15.06 -7.13 -0.82
CA THR A 7 -14.14 -7.78 0.13
C THR A 7 -14.85 -8.60 1.20
N GLY A 8 -16.14 -8.30 1.45
CA GLY A 8 -16.95 -8.86 2.54
C GLY A 8 -16.52 -8.38 3.93
N LEU A 9 -15.51 -7.51 4.02
CA LEU A 9 -15.07 -6.91 5.28
C LEU A 9 -16.02 -5.77 5.63
N TYR A 10 -16.35 -5.64 6.91
CA TYR A 10 -17.12 -4.50 7.35
C TYR A 10 -16.26 -3.23 7.33
N GLN A 11 -16.86 -2.15 6.86
CA GLN A 11 -16.30 -0.81 6.87
C GLN A 11 -17.19 0.10 7.70
N MET A 12 -16.57 1.05 8.38
CA MET A 12 -17.25 2.18 8.98
C MET A 12 -17.03 3.39 8.08
N GLU A 13 -18.11 4.14 7.84
CA GLU A 13 -18.07 5.42 7.13
C GLU A 13 -18.52 6.51 8.09
N TRP A 14 -17.82 7.63 8.06
CA TRP A 14 -18.23 8.84 8.75
C TRP A 14 -17.85 10.07 7.91
N ARG A 15 -18.35 11.23 8.33
CA ARG A 15 -18.04 12.52 7.71
C ARG A 15 -17.26 13.38 8.68
N GLU A 16 -16.17 13.97 8.20
CA GLU A 16 -15.34 14.93 8.92
C GLU A 16 -14.98 16.05 7.92
N ASP A 17 -15.19 17.31 8.29
CA ASP A 17 -15.00 18.49 7.43
C ASP A 17 -15.62 18.36 6.02
N GLY A 18 -16.83 17.78 5.95
CA GLY A 18 -17.55 17.54 4.69
C GLY A 18 -16.97 16.43 3.80
N ARG A 19 -15.86 15.80 4.20
CA ARG A 19 -15.25 14.67 3.49
C ARG A 19 -15.76 13.35 4.03
N ARG A 20 -16.04 12.44 3.11
CA ARG A 20 -16.46 11.07 3.41
C ARG A 20 -15.23 10.23 3.69
N LEU A 21 -15.09 9.73 4.91
CA LEU A 21 -13.99 8.89 5.35
C LEU A 21 -14.48 7.48 5.59
N THR A 22 -13.63 6.50 5.29
CA THR A 22 -13.93 5.08 5.48
C THR A 22 -12.78 4.39 6.21
N ARG A 23 -13.12 3.52 7.16
CA ARG A 23 -12.19 2.63 7.89
C ARG A 23 -12.63 1.19 7.69
N SER A 24 -11.72 0.31 7.32
CA SER A 24 -11.96 -1.13 7.38
C SER A 24 -11.90 -1.59 8.83
N LEU A 25 -12.89 -2.38 9.25
CA LEU A 25 -12.95 -3.00 10.58
C LEU A 25 -12.27 -4.37 10.60
N LYS A 26 -11.46 -4.68 9.57
CA LYS A 26 -10.56 -5.84 9.45
C LYS A 26 -11.20 -7.24 9.64
N HIS A 27 -12.52 -7.33 9.75
CA HIS A 27 -13.23 -8.57 10.03
C HIS A 27 -14.48 -8.76 9.15
N ARG A 28 -14.77 -10.03 8.84
CA ARG A 28 -16.04 -10.48 8.24
C ARG A 28 -17.10 -10.83 9.30
N ASP A 29 -16.74 -10.81 10.57
CA ASP A 29 -17.63 -11.08 11.70
C ASP A 29 -18.31 -9.79 12.18
N TRP A 30 -19.63 -9.71 11.94
CA TRP A 30 -20.49 -8.58 12.28
C TRP A 30 -20.45 -8.20 13.76
N ARG A 31 -20.42 -9.19 14.68
CA ARG A 31 -20.49 -8.91 16.13
C ARG A 31 -19.17 -8.33 16.65
N ARG A 32 -18.03 -8.79 16.12
CA ARG A 32 -16.71 -8.19 16.44
C ARG A 32 -16.56 -6.80 15.84
N ALA A 33 -16.97 -6.63 14.59
CA ALA A 33 -16.86 -5.35 13.91
C ALA A 33 -17.82 -4.28 14.50
N LYS A 34 -18.99 -4.68 15.01
CA LYS A 34 -19.89 -3.79 15.75
C LYS A 34 -19.29 -3.32 17.09
N ARG A 35 -18.74 -4.22 17.92
CA ARG A 35 -18.08 -3.82 19.18
C ARG A 35 -16.94 -2.81 18.96
N GLN A 36 -16.16 -3.01 17.91
CA GLN A 36 -15.05 -2.12 17.57
C GLN A 36 -15.52 -0.77 17.01
N ALA A 37 -16.66 -0.74 16.30
CA ALA A 37 -17.32 0.50 15.90
C ALA A 37 -17.93 1.25 17.10
N ASP A 38 -18.50 0.52 18.06
CA ASP A 38 -19.09 1.08 19.28
C ASP A 38 -17.99 1.66 20.22
N GLU A 39 -16.84 0.98 20.38
CA GLU A 39 -15.66 1.53 21.09
C GLU A 39 -15.11 2.79 20.41
N PHE A 40 -15.07 2.82 19.08
CA PHE A 40 -14.60 3.98 18.32
C PHE A 40 -15.55 5.19 18.43
N ALA A 41 -16.87 4.96 18.45
CA ALA A 41 -17.86 6.01 18.69
C ALA A 41 -17.75 6.58 20.12
N ALA A 42 -17.43 5.73 21.11
CA ALA A 42 -17.22 6.17 22.49
C ALA A 42 -15.96 7.04 22.65
N GLY A 43 -14.89 6.79 21.90
CA GLY A 43 -13.66 7.58 21.92
C GLY A 43 -13.81 9.02 21.40
N TYR A 44 -14.79 9.28 20.53
CA TYR A 44 -15.12 10.64 20.07
C TYR A 44 -16.11 11.37 20.99
N ALA A 45 -16.77 10.66 21.91
CA ALA A 45 -17.75 11.24 22.83
C ALA A 45 -17.13 11.85 24.09
N ASN A 46 -15.83 11.62 24.36
CA ASN A 46 -15.15 12.11 25.56
C ASN A 46 -13.82 12.81 25.23
N PRO A 47 -13.76 14.14 25.27
CA PRO A 47 -12.49 14.82 25.46
C PRO A 47 -12.11 14.70 26.94
N GLU A 48 -11.37 13.66 27.32
CA GLU A 48 -10.81 13.57 28.68
C GLU A 48 -9.72 14.63 28.88
N PRO A 49 -9.81 15.47 29.94
CA PRO A 49 -9.00 16.67 30.11
C PRO A 49 -7.70 16.41 30.91
N ASN A 50 -7.04 15.26 30.71
CA ASN A 50 -5.88 14.89 31.52
C ASN A 50 -4.70 14.40 30.67
N GLY A 51 -3.91 15.38 30.21
CA GLY A 51 -2.44 15.47 30.00
C GLY A 51 -1.49 14.27 29.98
N ARG A 52 -1.95 13.02 29.80
CA ARG A 52 -1.07 11.89 29.49
C ARG A 52 -0.77 11.96 28.00
N LYS A 53 0.44 12.41 27.64
CA LYS A 53 0.99 12.18 26.29
C LYS A 53 0.94 10.67 26.06
N GLU A 54 0.00 10.20 25.25
CA GLU A 54 0.09 8.88 24.62
C GLU A 54 1.51 8.74 24.05
N ALA A 55 2.17 7.60 24.31
CA ALA A 55 3.45 7.30 23.69
C ALA A 55 3.31 7.49 22.18
N GLU A 56 4.26 8.19 21.55
CA GLU A 56 4.19 8.38 20.10
C GLU A 56 4.12 7.01 19.42
N PRO A 57 3.13 6.78 18.54
CA PRO A 57 2.97 5.49 17.89
C PRO A 57 4.23 5.15 17.11
N GLU A 58 4.60 3.86 17.08
CA GLU A 58 5.77 3.41 16.33
C GLU A 58 5.70 3.92 14.87
N PRO A 59 6.80 4.47 14.34
CA PRO A 59 6.79 5.04 12.99
C PRO A 59 6.50 3.94 11.96
N LEU A 60 5.62 4.26 11.00
CA LEU A 60 5.26 3.32 9.94
C LEU A 60 6.51 2.87 9.18
N THR A 61 6.69 1.55 9.09
CA THR A 61 7.74 0.95 8.27
C THR A 61 7.18 0.31 7.01
N LEU A 62 8.03 0.10 6.00
CA LEU A 62 7.67 -0.61 4.77
C LEU A 62 7.22 -2.05 5.05
N GLY A 63 7.79 -2.68 6.09
CA GLY A 63 7.38 -3.99 6.59
C GLY A 63 5.94 -3.97 7.10
N MET A 64 5.64 -3.07 8.05
CA MET A 64 4.27 -2.91 8.57
C MET A 64 3.28 -2.58 7.44
N LEU A 65 3.65 -1.68 6.53
CA LEU A 65 2.80 -1.32 5.41
C LEU A 65 2.53 -2.51 4.47
N SER A 66 3.55 -3.34 4.22
CA SER A 66 3.41 -4.57 3.44
C SER A 66 2.48 -5.56 4.12
N ASP A 67 2.59 -5.70 5.45
CA ASP A 67 1.80 -6.65 6.22
C ASP A 67 0.32 -6.23 6.22
N ILE A 68 0.02 -4.95 6.51
CA ILE A 68 -1.34 -4.39 6.46
C ILE A 68 -1.93 -4.52 5.04
N TYR A 69 -1.19 -4.15 4.00
CA TYR A 69 -1.67 -4.29 2.61
C TYR A 69 -1.91 -5.76 2.21
N GLY A 70 -1.05 -6.65 2.71
CA GLY A 70 -1.12 -8.09 2.52
C GLY A 70 -2.39 -8.71 3.12
N GLU A 71 -2.87 -8.15 4.23
CA GLU A 71 -4.08 -8.58 4.93
C GLU A 71 -5.35 -7.91 4.37
N GLU A 72 -5.31 -6.61 4.12
CA GLU A 72 -6.52 -5.84 3.79
C GLU A 72 -6.84 -5.82 2.30
N VAL A 73 -5.82 -5.72 1.43
CA VAL A 73 -6.01 -5.46 0.00
C VAL A 73 -5.74 -6.70 -0.84
N THR A 74 -4.63 -7.38 -0.59
CA THR A 74 -4.19 -8.52 -1.41
C THR A 74 -5.26 -9.62 -1.54
N PRO A 75 -5.95 -10.07 -0.47
CA PRO A 75 -6.93 -11.16 -0.56
C PRO A 75 -8.14 -10.84 -1.44
N THR A 76 -8.40 -9.56 -1.70
CA THR A 76 -9.53 -9.08 -2.51
C THR A 76 -9.25 -9.18 -4.02
N LYS A 77 -7.98 -9.29 -4.40
CA LYS A 77 -7.57 -9.34 -5.81
C LYS A 77 -7.73 -10.73 -6.42
N ARG A 78 -7.61 -10.83 -7.75
CA ARG A 78 -7.59 -12.12 -8.47
C ARG A 78 -6.34 -12.94 -8.10
N PRO A 79 -6.37 -14.29 -8.15
CA PRO A 79 -5.25 -15.14 -7.73
C PRO A 79 -3.89 -14.76 -8.32
N ARG A 80 -3.83 -14.48 -9.63
CA ARG A 80 -2.61 -14.04 -10.33
C ARG A 80 -2.05 -12.73 -9.75
N SER A 81 -2.92 -11.77 -9.44
CA SER A 81 -2.53 -10.51 -8.81
C SER A 81 -2.04 -10.73 -7.38
N ARG A 82 -2.65 -11.64 -6.61
CA ARG A 82 -2.17 -12.00 -5.26
C ARG A 82 -0.75 -12.54 -5.29
N TYR A 83 -0.46 -13.40 -6.27
CA TYR A 83 0.88 -13.95 -6.45
C TYR A 83 1.90 -12.84 -6.75
N HIS A 84 1.57 -11.94 -7.69
CA HIS A 84 2.44 -10.80 -8.01
C HIS A 84 2.65 -9.89 -6.81
N ASP A 85 1.59 -9.50 -6.10
CA ASP A 85 1.66 -8.63 -4.91
C ASP A 85 2.66 -9.20 -3.88
N ARG A 86 2.53 -10.49 -3.55
CA ARG A 86 3.41 -11.16 -2.59
C ARG A 86 4.85 -11.24 -3.07
N ALA A 87 5.06 -11.60 -4.35
CA ALA A 87 6.39 -11.71 -4.93
C ALA A 87 7.10 -10.34 -5.00
N ALA A 88 6.38 -9.31 -5.43
CA ALA A 88 6.90 -7.96 -5.55
C ALA A 88 7.15 -7.32 -4.17
N MET A 89 6.25 -7.46 -3.19
CA MET A 89 6.51 -6.96 -1.83
C MET A 89 7.72 -7.65 -1.20
N ARG A 90 7.85 -8.97 -1.32
CA ARG A 90 9.04 -9.67 -0.84
C ARG A 90 10.32 -9.13 -1.48
N MET A 91 10.30 -8.83 -2.78
CA MET A 91 11.44 -8.22 -3.47
C MET A 91 11.74 -6.81 -2.96
N PHE A 92 10.73 -5.96 -2.79
CA PHE A 92 10.92 -4.60 -2.27
C PHE A 92 11.46 -4.60 -0.85
N LEU A 93 10.93 -5.45 0.04
CA LEU A 93 11.39 -5.56 1.43
C LEU A 93 12.85 -6.04 1.51
N ARG A 94 13.27 -6.95 0.62
CA ARG A 94 14.68 -7.37 0.52
C ARG A 94 15.58 -6.25 0.01
N PHE A 95 15.10 -5.44 -0.93
CA PHE A 95 15.92 -4.40 -1.57
C PHE A 95 16.02 -3.11 -0.74
N PHE A 96 14.90 -2.65 -0.17
CA PHE A 96 14.82 -1.39 0.59
C PHE A 96 14.93 -1.57 2.11
N ALA A 97 14.91 -2.81 2.60
CA ALA A 97 14.78 -3.20 4.01
C ALA A 97 13.37 -3.01 4.60
N ARG A 98 12.96 -3.96 5.47
CA ARG A 98 11.66 -3.94 6.16
C ARG A 98 11.47 -2.71 7.04
N ARG A 99 12.54 -2.22 7.69
CA ARG A 99 12.50 -1.07 8.60
C ARG A 99 12.50 0.30 7.89
N ARG A 100 12.52 0.33 6.56
CA ARG A 100 12.54 1.58 5.80
C ARG A 100 11.25 2.38 6.03
N ASP A 101 11.38 3.66 6.35
CA ASP A 101 10.27 4.60 6.37
C ASP A 101 9.74 4.84 4.93
N PRO A 102 8.47 4.49 4.62
CA PRO A 102 7.91 4.69 3.31
C PRO A 102 7.84 6.16 2.88
N ALA A 103 7.69 7.12 3.80
CA ALA A 103 7.56 8.55 3.50
C ALA A 103 8.86 9.16 2.95
N THR A 104 10.00 8.53 3.22
CA THR A 104 11.33 9.04 2.84
C THR A 104 11.83 8.53 1.49
N PHE A 105 11.00 7.79 0.75
CA PHE A 105 11.33 7.32 -0.59
C PHE A 105 11.60 8.49 -1.54
N SER A 106 12.64 8.36 -2.35
CA SER A 106 13.13 9.44 -3.21
C SER A 106 13.26 9.02 -4.68
N GLN A 107 13.47 10.00 -5.57
CA GLN A 107 13.86 9.74 -6.96
C GLN A 107 15.14 8.88 -7.06
N ARG A 108 16.08 9.03 -6.12
CA ARG A 108 17.31 8.21 -6.10
C ARG A 108 17.01 6.73 -5.84
N ASP A 109 16.09 6.44 -4.91
CA ASP A 109 15.63 5.08 -4.62
C ASP A 109 14.93 4.46 -5.83
N TRP A 110 14.08 5.27 -6.49
CA TRP A 110 13.36 4.91 -7.70
C TRP A 110 14.30 4.51 -8.85
N ASP A 111 15.27 5.37 -9.17
CA ASP A 111 16.23 5.12 -10.25
C ASP A 111 17.17 3.95 -9.93
N ARG A 112 17.57 3.82 -8.66
CA ARG A 112 18.38 2.68 -8.20
C ARG A 112 17.62 1.37 -8.39
N PHE A 113 16.35 1.32 -8.00
CA PHE A 113 15.52 0.13 -8.21
C PHE A 113 15.40 -0.21 -9.71
N ILE A 114 15.08 0.78 -10.56
CA ILE A 114 14.95 0.56 -12.01
C ILE A 114 16.22 -0.08 -12.58
N ARG A 115 17.39 0.48 -12.27
CA ARG A 115 18.68 -0.01 -12.76
C ARG A 115 18.96 -1.44 -12.30
N VAL A 116 18.80 -1.70 -11.01
CA VAL A 116 19.13 -3.00 -10.40
C VAL A 116 18.15 -4.08 -10.85
N ARG A 117 16.85 -3.76 -10.91
CA ARG A 117 15.80 -4.66 -11.41
C ARG A 117 16.00 -4.98 -12.88
N ARG A 118 16.24 -3.98 -13.73
CA ARG A 118 16.48 -4.15 -15.17
C ARG A 118 17.68 -5.08 -15.44
N ALA A 119 18.74 -4.94 -14.64
CA ALA A 119 19.93 -5.78 -14.74
C ALA A 119 19.74 -7.21 -14.19
N GLY A 120 18.58 -7.54 -13.61
CA GLY A 120 18.32 -8.86 -13.03
C GLY A 120 18.96 -9.10 -11.67
N ARG A 121 19.61 -8.09 -11.08
CA ARG A 121 20.27 -8.19 -9.76
C ARG A 121 19.28 -8.35 -8.60
N ILE A 122 18.02 -7.99 -8.83
CA ILE A 122 16.89 -8.28 -7.94
C ILE A 122 15.72 -8.89 -8.72
N GLY A 123 14.95 -9.72 -8.03
CA GLY A 123 13.87 -10.51 -8.58
C GLY A 123 14.17 -12.01 -8.51
N PRO A 124 13.16 -12.86 -8.73
CA PRO A 124 13.28 -14.30 -8.49
C PRO A 124 14.17 -15.03 -9.51
N SER A 125 14.30 -14.52 -10.73
CA SER A 125 15.00 -15.21 -11.81
C SER A 125 16.51 -14.94 -11.87
N GLY A 126 17.01 -13.88 -11.20
CA GLY A 126 18.38 -13.41 -11.38
C GLY A 126 18.71 -12.90 -12.80
N LYS A 127 17.71 -12.85 -13.70
CA LYS A 127 17.88 -12.51 -15.11
C LYS A 127 17.41 -11.08 -15.40
N PRO A 128 18.04 -10.38 -16.37
CA PRO A 128 17.55 -9.09 -16.84
C PRO A 128 16.07 -9.15 -17.21
N VAL A 129 15.36 -8.05 -16.96
CA VAL A 129 13.93 -7.95 -17.28
C VAL A 129 13.62 -6.76 -18.17
N THR A 130 12.55 -6.88 -18.92
CA THR A 130 12.05 -5.82 -19.79
C THR A 130 11.53 -4.63 -18.97
N ASN A 131 11.51 -3.44 -19.59
CA ASN A 131 10.92 -2.26 -18.97
C ASN A 131 9.45 -2.46 -18.59
N ARG A 132 8.71 -3.33 -19.29
CA ARG A 132 7.33 -3.67 -18.97
C ARG A 132 7.22 -4.35 -17.59
N MET A 133 8.13 -5.26 -17.26
CA MET A 133 8.16 -5.90 -15.94
C MET A 133 8.53 -4.89 -14.86
N VAL A 134 9.55 -4.05 -15.09
CA VAL A 134 9.94 -3.00 -14.15
C VAL A 134 8.77 -2.04 -13.89
N GLN A 135 8.08 -1.60 -14.96
CA GLN A 135 6.91 -0.75 -14.86
C GLN A 135 5.78 -1.43 -14.06
N TYR A 136 5.55 -2.73 -14.27
CA TYR A 136 4.52 -3.48 -13.53
C TYR A 136 4.80 -3.52 -12.03
N ASP A 137 6.05 -3.83 -11.64
CA ASP A 137 6.49 -3.80 -10.25
C ASP A 137 6.33 -2.40 -9.63
N LEU A 138 6.78 -1.35 -10.33
CA LEU A 138 6.70 0.03 -9.86
C LEU A 138 5.26 0.56 -9.78
N THR A 139 4.38 0.11 -10.68
CA THR A 139 2.96 0.49 -10.66
C THR A 139 2.29 -0.06 -9.42
N PHE A 140 2.66 -1.29 -9.04
CA PHE A 140 2.20 -1.88 -7.81
C PHE A 140 2.70 -1.11 -6.57
N LEU A 141 3.97 -0.72 -6.52
CA LEU A 141 4.49 0.09 -5.39
C LEU A 141 3.76 1.44 -5.26
N ILE A 142 3.54 2.15 -6.37
CA ILE A 142 2.73 3.37 -6.39
C ILE A 142 1.32 3.11 -5.87
N ALA A 143 0.69 1.99 -6.26
CA ALA A 143 -0.65 1.65 -5.83
C ALA A 143 -0.72 1.39 -4.31
N VAL A 144 0.30 0.74 -3.73
CA VAL A 144 0.41 0.56 -2.27
C VAL A 144 0.52 1.91 -1.56
N PHE A 145 1.39 2.81 -2.03
CA PHE A 145 1.57 4.11 -1.38
C PHE A 145 0.35 5.04 -1.55
N ASN A 146 -0.32 4.99 -2.71
CA ASN A 146 -1.59 5.68 -2.91
C ASN A 146 -2.72 5.14 -2.03
N TRP A 147 -2.72 3.83 -1.77
CA TRP A 147 -3.65 3.23 -0.81
C TRP A 147 -3.30 3.71 0.61
N ALA A 148 -2.04 3.65 1.02
CA ALA A 148 -1.59 4.10 2.34
C ALA A 148 -1.93 5.58 2.61
N ALA A 149 -1.80 6.46 1.61
CA ALA A 149 -2.16 7.86 1.74
C ALA A 149 -3.67 8.12 1.97
N ARG A 150 -4.52 7.14 1.64
CA ARG A 150 -5.98 7.20 1.81
C ARG A 150 -6.46 6.39 3.03
N SER A 151 -5.70 5.38 3.43
CA SER A 151 -5.99 4.56 4.61
C SER A 151 -5.66 5.29 5.91
N ARG A 152 -6.29 4.83 6.99
CA ARG A 152 -6.10 5.35 8.35
C ARG A 152 -5.66 4.22 9.28
N ASP A 153 -4.89 4.57 10.30
CA ASP A 153 -4.54 3.69 11.42
C ASP A 153 -5.71 3.53 12.40
N GLU A 154 -5.43 2.89 13.53
CA GLU A 154 -6.44 2.63 14.55
C GLU A 154 -6.92 3.88 15.31
N HIS A 155 -6.14 4.95 15.27
CA HIS A 155 -6.44 6.27 15.84
C HIS A 155 -7.02 7.23 14.81
N GLY A 156 -7.33 6.76 13.59
CA GLY A 156 -7.89 7.60 12.53
C GLY A 156 -6.86 8.47 11.81
N ARG A 157 -5.56 8.32 12.07
CA ARG A 157 -4.48 9.09 11.43
C ARG A 157 -4.09 8.46 10.09
N PRO A 158 -3.72 9.24 9.06
CA PRO A 158 -3.24 8.69 7.79
C PRO A 158 -2.02 7.79 7.96
N LEU A 159 -1.99 6.63 7.29
CA LEU A 159 -0.78 5.79 7.26
C LEU A 159 0.38 6.52 6.56
N LEU A 160 0.06 7.25 5.49
CA LEU A 160 0.98 8.20 4.87
C LEU A 160 0.27 9.55 4.67
N VAL A 161 1.02 10.64 4.84
CA VAL A 161 0.54 11.98 4.50
C VAL A 161 0.32 12.11 2.99
N SER A 162 1.24 11.57 2.19
CA SER A 162 1.14 11.55 0.73
C SER A 162 1.97 10.41 0.13
N ASN A 163 1.78 10.12 -1.16
CA ASN A 163 2.63 9.18 -1.88
C ASN A 163 3.91 9.88 -2.35
N PRO A 164 5.09 9.54 -1.81
CA PRO A 164 6.37 10.20 -2.16
C PRO A 164 6.87 9.86 -3.57
N LEU A 165 6.30 8.83 -4.21
CA LEU A 165 6.66 8.38 -5.56
C LEU A 165 5.69 8.90 -6.63
N LYS A 166 4.73 9.76 -6.25
CA LYS A 166 3.75 10.31 -7.19
C LYS A 166 4.45 11.23 -8.18
N GLY A 167 4.20 11.00 -9.47
CA GLY A 167 4.74 11.84 -10.56
C GLY A 167 6.12 11.44 -11.08
N LEU A 168 6.78 10.44 -10.48
CA LEU A 168 8.07 9.98 -10.96
C LEU A 168 7.95 9.27 -12.32
N LYS A 169 8.97 9.45 -13.17
CA LYS A 169 8.95 8.91 -14.53
C LYS A 169 9.06 7.39 -14.54
N MET A 170 8.15 6.75 -15.25
CA MET A 170 8.17 5.31 -15.50
C MET A 170 9.12 4.94 -16.65
N PRO A 171 9.83 3.80 -16.55
CA PRO A 171 10.60 3.29 -17.67
C PRO A 171 9.64 2.86 -18.79
N LYS A 172 9.71 3.52 -19.96
CA LYS A 172 8.92 3.13 -21.13
C LYS A 172 9.57 1.93 -21.82
N ALA A 173 8.77 0.94 -22.24
CA ALA A 173 9.26 -0.05 -23.19
C ALA A 173 9.61 0.68 -24.51
N LYS A 174 10.77 0.36 -25.11
CA LYS A 174 10.98 0.71 -26.51
C LYS A 174 9.94 -0.08 -27.30
N ASN A 175 9.10 0.59 -28.09
CA ASN A 175 8.27 -0.11 -29.05
C ASN A 175 9.21 -0.90 -29.97
N PRO A 176 9.02 -2.21 -30.15
CA PRO A 176 9.72 -2.89 -31.23
C PRO A 176 9.22 -2.25 -32.52
N THR A 177 10.11 -1.59 -33.25
CA THR A 177 9.84 -1.17 -34.62
C THR A 177 9.41 -2.43 -35.37
N ARG A 178 8.16 -2.47 -35.86
CA ARG A 178 7.72 -3.56 -36.74
C ARG A 178 8.64 -3.53 -37.95
N VAL A 179 9.59 -4.46 -38.03
CA VAL A 179 10.22 -4.82 -39.29
C VAL A 179 9.13 -5.53 -40.09
N ASN A 180 8.49 -4.78 -40.99
CA ASN A 180 7.67 -5.38 -42.03
C ASN A 180 8.64 -6.17 -42.92
N HIS A 181 8.67 -7.49 -42.76
CA HIS A 181 9.15 -8.34 -43.84
C HIS A 181 8.08 -8.30 -44.93
N ALA A 182 8.28 -7.43 -45.91
CA ALA A 182 7.65 -7.59 -47.22
C ALA A 182 8.46 -8.66 -47.96
N ALA A 183 7.79 -9.78 -48.25
CA ALA A 183 8.20 -10.76 -49.25
C ALA A 183 7.07 -10.81 -50.28
#